data_AF-A0A820DPX5-F1
#
_entry.id   AF-A0A820DPX5-F1
#
_cell.length_a   1.000
_cell.length_b   1.000
_cell.length_c   1.000
_cell.angle_alpha   90.00
_cell.angle_beta   90.00
_cell.angle_gamma   90.00
#
_symmetry.space_group_name_H-M   'P 1'
#
loop_
_entity.id
_entity.type
_entity.pdbx_description
1 polymer ?
#
loop_
_entity_poly.entity_id
_entity_poly.type
_entity_poly.pdbx_seq_one_letter_code
_entity_poly.pdbx_strand_id
1 'polypeptide(L)'
;FGQETIQREEWRDGGTAYQFKLRGNPWISNGEDAATTRLKLLSLLDYFNNFGWKLHASIVISQDHPEPPPAYSLHQHACISLNSSDCLRFIRFPRSVIDVLRQTIIESWLRGIQREEDYEDAHEFKLYGNPWWGQGDDAVPSRILMIHILSALYNKGWYLLTSTHISKKPYDKDSLIFQLGIPPSPTSFFSVSFNDYDKLNLICAPSELIPAVQQTLGQETILREEWCDSGTAYHFKLRGNPWISSG
;
A
#
# COMPACT_ATOMS: atom_id res chain seq x y z
N PHE A 1 18.80 14.85 13.39
CA PHE A 1 18.26 16.01 12.63
C PHE A 1 19.03 17.26 13.01
N GLY A 2 19.30 18.17 12.08
CA GLY A 2 19.81 19.50 12.43
C GLY A 2 18.72 20.36 13.08
N GLN A 3 19.10 21.28 13.97
CA GLN A 3 18.17 22.18 14.68
C GLN A 3 17.28 23.01 13.74
N GLU A 4 17.69 23.19 12.48
CA GLU A 4 16.95 24.00 11.50
C GLU A 4 15.67 23.33 10.96
N THR A 5 15.49 22.01 11.13
CA THR A 5 14.32 21.29 10.58
C THR A 5 13.13 21.24 11.53
N ILE A 6 13.36 21.35 12.84
CA ILE A 6 12.32 21.22 13.87
C ILE A 6 11.72 22.60 14.14
N GLN A 7 10.40 22.70 14.08
CA GLN A 7 9.63 23.91 14.42
C GLN A 7 9.33 23.99 15.91
N ARG A 8 8.97 22.85 16.51
CA ARG A 8 8.60 22.73 17.93
C ARG A 8 8.83 21.29 18.37
N GLU A 9 9.21 21.09 19.62
CA GLU A 9 9.26 19.77 20.24
C GLU A 9 8.68 19.86 21.64
N GLU A 10 7.96 18.83 22.06
CA GLU A 10 7.32 18.77 23.36
C GLU A 10 7.03 17.33 23.80
N TRP A 11 7.05 17.12 25.11
CA TRP A 11 6.49 15.92 25.72
C TRP A 11 4.98 16.08 25.88
N ARG A 12 4.24 15.05 25.47
CA ARG A 12 2.79 14.93 25.63
C ARG A 12 2.45 13.69 26.47
N ASP A 13 1.18 13.56 26.82
CA ASP A 13 0.62 12.40 27.50
C ASP A 13 1.39 12.03 28.79
N GLY A 14 1.65 13.04 29.62
CA GLY A 14 2.37 12.87 30.89
C GLY A 14 3.84 12.44 30.75
N GLY A 15 4.45 12.64 29.58
CA GLY A 15 5.84 12.25 29.31
C GLY A 15 5.99 10.90 28.61
N THR A 16 4.89 10.29 28.16
CA THR A 16 4.92 8.99 27.46
C THR A 16 5.06 9.12 25.95
N ALA A 17 4.69 10.28 25.38
CA ALA A 17 4.82 10.56 23.97
C ALA A 17 5.71 11.77 23.75
N TYR A 18 6.79 11.62 22.99
CA TYR A 18 7.59 12.75 22.54
C TYR A 18 7.17 13.15 21.13
N GLN A 19 6.66 14.37 20.98
CA GLN A 19 6.20 14.89 19.71
C GLN A 19 7.11 16.02 19.24
N PHE A 20 7.52 15.95 17.98
CA PHE A 20 8.16 17.08 17.29
C PHE A 20 7.36 17.46 16.04
N LYS A 21 7.26 18.77 15.83
CA LYS A 21 6.67 19.39 14.65
C LYS A 21 7.81 19.83 13.74
N LEU A 22 7.81 19.37 12.50
CA LEU A 22 8.78 19.80 11.49
C LEU A 22 8.35 21.13 10.87
N ARG A 23 9.32 21.94 10.44
CA ARG A 23 9.07 23.16 9.66
C ARG A 23 8.52 22.82 8.27
N GLY A 24 7.65 23.68 7.75
CA GLY A 24 6.99 23.49 6.45
C GLY A 24 5.70 22.69 6.53
N ASN A 25 5.30 22.11 5.40
CA ASN A 25 4.14 21.24 5.28
C ASN A 25 4.57 19.80 4.93
N PRO A 26 5.28 19.12 5.86
CA PRO A 26 5.91 17.81 5.60
C PRO A 26 4.91 16.74 5.14
N TRP A 27 3.64 16.94 5.49
CA TRP A 27 2.54 16.02 5.25
C TRP A 27 1.68 16.40 4.03
N ILE A 28 2.12 17.35 3.19
CA ILE A 28 1.43 17.73 1.94
C ILE A 28 2.16 17.09 0.77
N SER A 29 1.50 16.21 0.00
CA SER A 29 2.05 15.46 -1.14
C SER A 29 2.55 16.25 -2.34
N ASN A 30 2.24 17.54 -2.44
CA ASN A 30 2.56 18.31 -3.64
C ASN A 30 3.85 19.08 -3.43
N GLY A 31 4.93 18.57 -4.05
CA GLY A 31 6.23 19.24 -4.13
C GLY A 31 7.37 18.44 -3.51
N GLU A 32 8.55 19.03 -3.54
CA GLU A 32 9.81 18.51 -3.00
C GLU A 32 9.71 18.20 -1.49
N ASP A 33 9.01 19.05 -0.73
CA ASP A 33 8.80 18.95 0.72
C ASP A 33 8.20 17.60 1.18
N ALA A 34 7.30 17.01 0.40
CA ALA A 34 6.64 15.75 0.71
C ALA A 34 7.57 14.53 0.54
N ALA A 35 8.40 14.58 -0.50
CA ALA A 35 9.42 13.57 -0.75
C ALA A 35 10.49 13.64 0.33
N THR A 36 10.98 14.85 0.66
CA THR A 36 11.94 15.09 1.74
C THR A 36 11.44 14.54 3.09
N THR A 37 10.14 14.66 3.38
CA THR A 37 9.57 14.13 4.62
C THR A 37 9.56 12.61 4.64
N ARG A 38 9.13 11.97 3.55
CA ARG A 38 9.16 10.50 3.44
C ARG A 38 10.59 9.98 3.55
N LEU A 39 11.57 10.65 2.92
CA LEU A 39 12.99 10.31 3.07
C LEU A 39 13.43 10.37 4.54
N LYS A 40 13.11 11.45 5.25
CA LYS A 40 13.41 11.60 6.68
C LYS A 40 12.75 10.52 7.55
N LEU A 41 11.50 10.15 7.26
CA LEU A 41 10.80 9.06 7.95
C LEU A 41 11.48 7.71 7.67
N LEU A 42 11.82 7.41 6.42
CA LEU A 42 12.52 6.17 6.07
C LEU A 42 13.90 6.10 6.74
N SER A 43 14.65 7.21 6.78
CA SER A 43 15.92 7.28 7.50
C SER A 43 15.77 7.05 9.00
N LEU A 44 14.67 7.50 9.61
CA LEU A 44 14.37 7.22 11.02
C LEU A 44 14.09 5.74 11.26
N LEU A 45 13.31 5.11 10.38
CA LEU A 45 13.01 3.68 10.45
C LEU A 45 14.29 2.84 10.28
N ASP A 46 15.16 3.20 9.33
CA ASP A 46 16.48 2.58 9.16
C ASP A 46 17.30 2.71 10.46
N TYR A 47 17.33 3.91 11.06
CA TYR A 47 18.04 4.15 12.30
C TYR A 47 17.51 3.30 13.44
N PHE A 48 16.20 3.34 13.72
CA PHE A 48 15.59 2.53 14.79
C PHE A 48 15.90 1.05 14.64
N ASN A 49 15.81 0.54 13.42
CA ASN A 49 16.05 -0.87 13.17
C ASN A 49 17.53 -1.27 13.33
N ASN A 50 18.47 -0.39 13.01
CA ASN A 50 19.89 -0.60 13.31
C ASN A 50 20.17 -0.69 14.83
N PHE A 51 19.29 -0.15 15.67
CA PHE A 51 19.35 -0.28 17.14
C PHE A 51 18.42 -1.37 17.68
N GLY A 52 17.93 -2.26 16.82
CA GLY A 52 17.10 -3.42 17.20
C GLY A 52 15.60 -3.12 17.36
N TRP A 53 15.15 -1.91 17.02
CA TRP A 53 13.74 -1.52 17.12
C TRP A 53 12.99 -1.74 15.81
N LYS A 54 11.94 -2.56 15.82
CA LYS A 54 11.07 -2.80 14.66
C LYS A 54 9.79 -1.96 14.75
N LEU A 55 9.33 -1.45 13.61
CA LEU A 55 8.02 -0.82 13.51
C LEU A 55 6.93 -1.88 13.56
N HIS A 56 6.02 -1.79 14.54
CA HIS A 56 4.78 -2.55 14.57
C HIS A 56 3.62 -1.59 14.31
N ALA A 57 2.97 -1.69 13.15
CA ALA A 57 1.76 -0.93 12.85
C ALA A 57 0.49 -1.69 13.26
N SER A 58 -0.53 -0.94 13.67
CA SER A 58 -1.85 -1.35 14.19
C SER A 58 -1.85 -2.63 15.04
N ILE A 59 -1.84 -2.42 16.35
CA ILE A 59 -1.87 -3.43 17.41
C ILE A 59 -3.17 -4.26 17.32
N VAL A 60 -3.08 -5.48 16.79
CA VAL A 60 -3.77 -6.66 17.37
C VAL A 60 -2.66 -7.58 17.83
N ILE A 61 -2.41 -7.60 19.14
CA ILE A 61 -1.40 -8.48 19.75
C ILE A 61 -1.99 -9.88 19.82
N SER A 62 -1.61 -10.76 18.90
CA SER A 62 -1.43 -12.16 19.23
C SER A 62 0.06 -12.38 19.44
N GLN A 63 0.41 -12.79 20.66
CA GLN A 63 1.78 -13.07 21.08
C GLN A 63 2.34 -14.21 20.25
N ASP A 64 3.45 -13.96 19.56
CA ASP A 64 4.43 -15.00 19.25
C ASP A 64 5.84 -14.44 19.47
N HIS A 65 6.69 -15.29 20.05
CA HIS A 65 8.00 -14.95 20.60
C HIS A 65 8.98 -14.39 19.54
N PRO A 66 9.82 -13.40 19.88
CA PRO A 66 10.85 -12.92 18.96
C PRO A 66 12.07 -13.85 18.99
N GLU A 67 12.34 -14.51 17.86
CA GLU A 67 13.64 -15.10 17.55
C GLU A 67 14.68 -13.96 17.38
N PRO A 68 15.93 -14.10 17.88
CA PRO A 68 16.94 -13.04 17.73
C PRO A 68 17.27 -12.79 16.25
N PRO A 69 17.48 -11.52 15.84
CA PRO A 69 17.71 -11.20 14.44
C PRO A 69 19.02 -11.82 13.94
N PRO A 70 19.04 -12.45 12.75
CA PRO A 70 20.29 -12.86 12.12
C PRO A 70 21.15 -11.61 11.83
N ALA A 71 22.44 -11.72 12.13
CA ALA A 71 23.40 -10.64 11.94
C ALA A 71 23.56 -10.26 10.45
N TYR A 72 23.42 -8.95 10.18
CA TYR A 72 23.71 -8.21 8.94
C TYR A 72 22.73 -8.34 7.76
N SER A 73 21.82 -7.36 7.67
CA SER A 73 21.64 -6.54 6.47
C SER A 73 21.22 -5.14 6.92
N LEU A 74 21.70 -4.09 6.27
CA LEU A 74 21.16 -2.74 6.47
C LEU A 74 19.72 -2.80 5.95
N HIS A 75 18.75 -3.00 6.84
CA HIS A 75 17.36 -3.16 6.47
C HIS A 75 16.85 -1.90 5.78
N GLN A 76 16.80 -1.94 4.45
CA GLN A 76 16.47 -0.80 3.64
C GLN A 76 14.96 -0.63 3.58
N HIS A 77 14.49 0.57 3.92
CA HIS A 77 13.10 0.94 3.72
C HIS A 77 12.90 1.71 2.41
N ALA A 78 11.76 1.47 1.77
CA ALA A 78 11.28 2.17 0.58
C ALA A 78 9.79 2.46 0.74
N CYS A 79 9.23 3.34 -0.10
CA CYS A 79 7.77 3.55 -0.06
C CYS A 79 7.15 3.85 -1.43
N ILE A 80 5.90 3.43 -1.58
CA ILE A 80 5.02 3.86 -2.66
C ILE A 80 4.11 4.97 -2.12
N SER A 81 3.95 6.05 -2.87
CA SER A 81 2.92 7.06 -2.63
C SER A 81 2.00 7.18 -3.83
N LEU A 82 0.69 7.15 -3.55
CA LEU A 82 -0.36 7.40 -4.55
C LEU A 82 -0.66 8.90 -4.53
N ASN A 83 -0.29 9.62 -5.59
CA ASN A 83 -0.35 11.08 -5.63
C ASN A 83 -1.43 11.54 -6.61
N SER A 84 -2.13 12.63 -6.26
CA SER A 84 -3.21 13.21 -7.08
C SER A 84 -4.26 12.14 -7.48
N SER A 85 -4.71 12.14 -8.74
CA SER A 85 -5.65 11.13 -9.25
C SER A 85 -4.99 9.99 -10.03
N ASP A 86 -3.73 10.16 -10.44
CA ASP A 86 -3.11 9.31 -11.48
C ASP A 86 -1.58 9.12 -11.38
N CYS A 87 -0.92 9.59 -10.32
CA CYS A 87 0.54 9.43 -10.16
C CYS A 87 0.90 8.33 -9.15
N LEU A 88 1.85 7.47 -9.51
CA LEU A 88 2.54 6.50 -8.65
C LEU A 88 3.98 6.96 -8.45
N ARG A 89 4.39 7.22 -7.21
CA ARG A 89 5.77 7.57 -6.89
C ARG A 89 6.41 6.53 -6.00
N PHE A 90 7.56 6.03 -6.43
CA PHE A 90 8.39 5.02 -5.80
C PHE A 90 9.63 5.70 -5.20
N ILE A 91 9.83 5.62 -3.89
CA ILE A 91 10.91 6.30 -3.18
C ILE A 91 11.88 5.27 -2.61
N ARG A 92 13.19 5.44 -2.87
CA ARG A 92 14.31 4.57 -2.42
C ARG A 92 14.26 3.11 -2.89
N PHE A 93 13.50 2.81 -3.95
CA PHE A 93 13.61 1.52 -4.64
C PHE A 93 14.80 1.52 -5.62
N PRO A 94 15.56 0.42 -5.72
CA PRO A 94 16.67 0.33 -6.67
C PRO A 94 16.16 0.32 -8.11
N ARG A 95 16.97 0.83 -9.06
CA ARG A 95 16.59 0.91 -10.49
C ARG A 95 16.12 -0.41 -11.09
N SER A 96 16.75 -1.53 -10.71
CA SER A 96 16.33 -2.86 -11.16
C SER A 96 14.91 -3.25 -10.72
N VAL A 97 14.44 -2.73 -9.58
CA VAL A 97 13.05 -2.92 -9.13
C VAL A 97 12.13 -1.94 -9.84
N ILE A 98 12.55 -0.70 -10.08
CA ILE A 98 11.80 0.26 -10.90
C ILE A 98 11.54 -0.29 -12.31
N ASP A 99 12.53 -0.94 -12.94
CA ASP A 99 12.36 -1.53 -14.27
C ASP A 99 11.31 -2.65 -14.30
N VAL A 100 11.30 -3.49 -13.26
CA VAL A 100 10.27 -4.53 -13.09
C VAL A 100 8.89 -3.91 -12.87
N LEU A 101 8.82 -2.85 -12.07
CA LEU A 101 7.57 -2.14 -11.81
C LEU A 101 7.04 -1.42 -13.05
N ARG A 102 7.90 -0.83 -13.87
CA ARG A 102 7.52 -0.24 -15.16
C ARG A 102 6.84 -1.27 -16.05
N GLN A 103 7.45 -2.44 -16.21
CA GLN A 103 6.88 -3.51 -17.01
C GLN A 103 5.55 -4.01 -16.42
N THR A 104 5.50 -4.15 -15.10
CA THR A 104 4.29 -4.53 -14.35
C THR A 104 3.14 -3.54 -14.60
N ILE A 105 3.43 -2.23 -14.58
CA ILE A 105 2.44 -1.17 -14.87
C ILE A 105 1.94 -1.27 -16.31
N ILE A 106 2.85 -1.44 -17.28
CA ILE A 106 2.48 -1.56 -18.71
C ILE A 106 1.55 -2.75 -18.94
N GLU A 107 1.80 -3.88 -18.28
CA GLU A 107 1.02 -5.10 -18.44
C GLU A 107 -0.34 -5.06 -17.73
N SER A 108 -0.45 -4.31 -16.63
CA SER A 108 -1.64 -4.30 -15.78
C SER A 108 -2.55 -3.09 -15.96
N TRP A 109 -2.03 -1.99 -16.51
CA TRP A 109 -2.78 -0.76 -16.75
C TRP A 109 -2.94 -0.52 -18.24
N LEU A 110 -4.04 -1.02 -18.83
CA LEU A 110 -4.28 -0.99 -20.27
C LEU A 110 -4.30 0.42 -20.88
N ARG A 111 -4.62 1.46 -20.09
CA ARG A 111 -4.56 2.85 -20.56
C ARG A 111 -3.12 3.36 -20.72
N GLY A 112 -2.15 2.71 -20.08
CA GLY A 112 -0.71 2.98 -20.21
C GLY A 112 -0.17 4.12 -19.34
N ILE A 113 1.13 4.33 -19.45
CA ILE A 113 1.89 5.39 -18.78
C ILE A 113 1.82 6.66 -19.66
N GLN A 114 1.37 7.76 -19.07
CA GLN A 114 1.35 9.08 -19.70
C GLN A 114 2.70 9.78 -19.61
N ARG A 115 3.37 9.67 -18.46
CA ARG A 115 4.66 10.34 -18.22
C ARG A 115 5.47 9.57 -17.19
N GLU A 116 6.79 9.66 -17.33
CA GLU A 116 7.75 9.07 -16.42
C GLU A 116 8.81 10.11 -16.06
N GLU A 117 9.12 10.24 -14.78
CA GLU A 117 10.06 11.23 -14.26
C GLU A 117 10.98 10.63 -13.19
N ASP A 118 12.28 10.83 -13.37
CA ASP A 118 13.32 10.52 -12.40
C ASP A 118 13.58 11.74 -11.49
N TYR A 119 13.62 11.50 -10.19
CA TYR A 119 14.09 12.41 -9.15
C TYR A 119 15.27 11.74 -8.41
N GLU A 120 16.01 12.50 -7.59
CA GLU A 120 17.23 12.00 -6.95
C GLU A 120 17.03 10.67 -6.18
N ASP A 121 15.98 10.58 -5.35
CA ASP A 121 15.64 9.37 -4.57
C ASP A 121 14.26 8.80 -4.92
N ALA A 122 13.63 9.27 -6.00
CA ALA A 122 12.27 8.87 -6.34
C ALA A 122 12.06 8.71 -7.84
N HIS A 123 11.16 7.80 -8.20
CA HIS A 123 10.73 7.56 -9.56
C HIS A 123 9.22 7.71 -9.64
N GLU A 124 8.71 8.55 -10.55
CA GLU A 124 7.27 8.77 -10.69
C GLU A 124 6.76 8.33 -12.07
N PHE A 125 5.65 7.61 -12.05
CA PHE A 125 4.85 7.30 -13.23
C PHE A 125 3.50 8.01 -13.12
N LYS A 126 3.18 8.81 -14.12
CA LYS A 126 1.84 9.35 -14.33
C LYS A 126 1.09 8.42 -15.28
N LEU A 127 -0.10 7.97 -14.91
CA LEU A 127 -0.91 7.04 -15.67
C LEU A 127 -2.02 7.78 -16.45
N TYR A 128 -2.45 7.23 -17.58
CA TYR A 128 -3.68 7.71 -18.22
C TYR A 128 -4.91 7.26 -17.41
N GLY A 129 -5.90 8.15 -17.23
CA GLY A 129 -7.10 7.87 -16.45
C GLY A 129 -7.02 8.42 -15.03
N ASN A 130 -7.84 7.92 -14.12
CA ASN A 130 -7.87 8.35 -12.71
C ASN A 130 -7.89 7.12 -11.78
N PRO A 131 -6.85 6.28 -11.79
CA PRO A 131 -6.82 5.03 -11.04
C PRO A 131 -7.09 5.21 -9.55
N TRP A 132 -6.70 6.37 -9.00
CA TRP A 132 -6.83 6.59 -7.57
C TRP A 132 -8.22 7.07 -7.18
N TRP A 133 -9.14 7.41 -8.08
CA TRP A 133 -10.51 7.76 -7.66
C TRP A 133 -11.28 6.58 -7.06
N GLY A 134 -10.86 5.35 -7.34
CA GLY A 134 -11.42 4.13 -6.72
C GLY A 134 -12.88 3.83 -7.11
N GLN A 135 -13.43 4.57 -8.06
CA GLN A 135 -14.82 4.49 -8.52
C GLN A 135 -14.88 4.51 -10.06
N GLY A 136 -16.02 4.07 -10.60
CA GLY A 136 -16.26 4.03 -12.04
C GLY A 136 -15.41 2.98 -12.76
N ASP A 137 -15.17 3.21 -14.05
CA ASP A 137 -14.50 2.27 -14.97
C ASP A 137 -13.08 1.90 -14.54
N ASP A 138 -12.41 2.78 -13.79
CA ASP A 138 -11.03 2.58 -13.34
C ASP A 138 -10.96 1.76 -12.04
N ALA A 139 -12.09 1.49 -11.37
CA ALA A 139 -12.11 0.88 -10.04
C ALA A 139 -11.49 -0.53 -10.01
N VAL A 140 -11.92 -1.45 -10.88
CA VAL A 140 -11.36 -2.82 -10.94
C VAL A 140 -9.95 -2.82 -11.53
N PRO A 141 -9.68 -2.16 -12.67
CA PRO A 141 -8.32 -2.05 -13.20
C PRO A 141 -7.29 -1.54 -12.19
N SER A 142 -7.67 -0.60 -11.31
CA SER A 142 -6.73 -0.03 -10.32
C SER A 142 -6.39 -1.02 -9.22
N ARG A 143 -7.33 -1.88 -8.85
CA ARG A 143 -7.09 -2.97 -7.90
C ARG A 143 -6.17 -4.02 -8.52
N ILE A 144 -6.39 -4.37 -9.79
CA ILE A 144 -5.51 -5.29 -10.53
C ILE A 144 -4.08 -4.73 -10.61
N LEU A 145 -3.92 -3.46 -10.97
CA LEU A 145 -2.64 -2.76 -10.98
C LEU A 145 -1.92 -2.86 -9.63
N MET A 146 -2.62 -2.57 -8.53
CA MET A 146 -2.03 -2.68 -7.19
C MET A 146 -1.69 -4.12 -6.79
N ILE A 147 -2.53 -5.11 -7.14
CA ILE A 147 -2.23 -6.53 -6.90
C ILE A 147 -0.91 -6.92 -7.59
N HIS A 148 -0.74 -6.54 -8.85
CA HIS A 148 0.47 -6.86 -9.61
C HIS A 148 1.70 -6.13 -9.08
N ILE A 149 1.60 -4.84 -8.74
CA ILE A 149 2.68 -4.07 -8.11
C ILE A 149 3.12 -4.71 -6.79
N LEU A 150 2.17 -5.02 -5.90
CA LEU A 150 2.46 -5.62 -4.60
C LEU A 150 3.06 -7.02 -4.74
N SER A 151 2.56 -7.83 -5.68
CA SER A 151 3.11 -9.15 -5.98
C SER A 151 4.55 -9.03 -6.52
N ALA A 152 4.81 -8.10 -7.44
CA ALA A 152 6.14 -7.87 -7.99
C ALA A 152 7.14 -7.45 -6.91
N LEU A 153 6.74 -6.54 -6.01
CA LEU A 153 7.56 -6.13 -4.87
C LEU A 153 7.85 -7.28 -3.91
N TYR A 154 6.82 -8.02 -3.52
CA TYR A 154 6.95 -9.17 -2.62
C TYR A 154 7.93 -10.21 -3.17
N ASN A 155 7.80 -10.56 -4.45
CA ASN A 155 8.70 -11.49 -5.13
C ASN A 155 10.13 -10.96 -5.31
N LYS A 156 10.36 -9.66 -5.12
CA LYS A 156 11.69 -9.03 -5.03
C LYS A 156 12.19 -8.85 -3.60
N GLY A 157 11.48 -9.40 -2.60
CA GLY A 157 11.84 -9.32 -1.19
C GLY A 157 11.44 -8.00 -0.51
N TRP A 158 10.57 -7.19 -1.13
CA TRP A 158 10.02 -5.99 -0.52
C TRP A 158 8.71 -6.30 0.19
N TYR A 159 8.77 -6.35 1.52
CA TYR A 159 7.64 -6.68 2.38
C TYR A 159 6.92 -5.41 2.82
N LEU A 160 5.59 -5.36 2.63
CA LEU A 160 4.77 -4.26 3.13
C LEU A 160 4.74 -4.29 4.67
N LEU A 161 5.24 -3.22 5.30
CA LEU A 161 5.19 -3.07 6.76
C LEU A 161 3.86 -2.46 7.20
N THR A 162 3.44 -1.39 6.54
CA THR A 162 2.27 -0.63 6.94
C THR A 162 1.78 0.29 5.81
N SER A 163 0.49 0.59 5.82
CA SER A 163 -0.07 1.74 5.13
C SER A 163 -0.18 2.92 6.10
N THR A 164 0.24 4.09 5.65
CA THR A 164 0.19 5.30 6.47
C THR A 164 -0.66 6.36 5.78
N HIS A 165 -1.80 6.69 6.40
CA HIS A 165 -2.55 7.92 6.11
C HIS A 165 -1.78 9.10 6.69
N ILE A 166 -0.71 9.51 6.02
CA ILE A 166 0.17 10.57 6.53
C ILE A 166 -0.46 11.96 6.30
N SER A 167 -1.35 12.10 5.32
CA SER A 167 -1.91 13.40 4.95
C SER A 167 -3.26 13.70 5.59
N LYS A 168 -3.46 14.99 5.91
CA LYS A 168 -4.72 15.55 6.42
C LYS A 168 -5.64 16.08 5.32
N LYS A 169 -5.28 15.91 4.03
CA LYS A 169 -6.11 16.35 2.90
C LYS A 169 -6.99 15.17 2.41
N PRO A 170 -8.25 15.43 2.01
CA PRO A 170 -9.16 14.38 1.54
C PRO A 170 -8.72 13.68 0.24
N TYR A 171 -7.73 14.22 -0.48
CA TYR A 171 -7.25 13.70 -1.78
C TYR A 171 -5.83 13.12 -1.74
N ASP A 172 -5.14 13.25 -0.61
CA ASP A 172 -3.76 12.84 -0.47
C ASP A 172 -3.75 11.47 0.21
N LYS A 173 -3.28 10.47 -0.52
CA LYS A 173 -3.55 9.06 -0.25
C LYS A 173 -2.42 8.40 0.51
N ASP A 174 -2.70 7.19 0.94
CA ASP A 174 -1.80 6.35 1.71
C ASP A 174 -0.40 6.22 1.09
N SER A 175 0.60 6.34 1.94
CA SER A 175 1.95 5.89 1.63
C SER A 175 2.15 4.49 2.18
N LEU A 176 2.53 3.56 1.32
CA LEU A 176 2.83 2.18 1.66
C LEU A 176 4.32 2.06 1.93
N ILE A 177 4.69 1.64 3.13
CA ILE A 177 6.10 1.52 3.55
C ILE A 177 6.52 0.06 3.43
N PHE A 178 7.66 -0.16 2.80
CA PHE A 178 8.22 -1.48 2.55
C PHE A 178 9.59 -1.62 3.22
N GLN A 179 9.92 -2.86 3.61
CA GLN A 179 11.22 -3.25 4.11
C GLN A 179 11.81 -4.35 3.22
N LEU A 180 13.09 -4.20 2.87
CA LEU A 180 13.83 -5.23 2.16
C LEU A 180 14.15 -6.41 3.11
N GLY A 181 13.80 -7.61 2.66
CA GLY A 181 14.16 -8.88 3.27
C GLY A 181 14.60 -9.89 2.22
N ILE A 182 14.73 -11.16 2.63
CA ILE A 182 15.08 -12.25 1.73
C ILE A 182 13.87 -12.53 0.81
N PRO A 183 14.02 -12.56 -0.52
CA PRO A 183 12.91 -12.90 -1.42
C PRO A 183 12.28 -14.25 -1.06
N PRO A 184 10.94 -14.33 -1.00
CA PRO A 184 10.23 -15.57 -0.68
C PRO A 184 10.12 -16.47 -1.93
N SER A 185 9.52 -17.65 -1.76
CA SER A 185 9.05 -18.44 -2.90
C SER A 185 8.07 -17.63 -3.75
N PRO A 186 8.09 -17.75 -5.09
CA PRO A 186 7.20 -17.00 -5.97
C PRO A 186 5.74 -17.11 -5.53
N THR A 187 5.11 -15.97 -5.29
CA THR A 187 3.74 -15.87 -4.76
C THR A 187 2.97 -14.80 -5.53
N SER A 188 1.69 -15.05 -5.79
CA SER A 188 0.74 -14.10 -6.37
C SER A 188 -0.26 -13.66 -5.32
N PHE A 189 -0.64 -12.39 -5.34
CA PHE A 189 -1.70 -11.87 -4.48
C PHE A 189 -3.02 -11.81 -5.23
N PHE A 190 -4.12 -11.70 -4.48
CA PHE A 190 -5.44 -11.38 -5.01
C PHE A 190 -6.14 -10.43 -4.04
N SER A 191 -7.20 -9.76 -4.48
CA SER A 191 -7.97 -8.85 -3.64
C SER A 191 -9.33 -9.44 -3.29
N VAL A 192 -9.70 -9.31 -2.03
CA VAL A 192 -11.09 -9.41 -1.57
C VAL A 192 -11.55 -8.00 -1.24
N SER A 193 -12.70 -7.59 -1.75
CA SER A 193 -13.30 -6.29 -1.41
C SER A 193 -14.77 -6.41 -1.08
N PHE A 194 -15.19 -5.60 -0.11
CA PHE A 194 -16.57 -5.46 0.33
C PHE A 194 -17.07 -4.11 -0.19
N ASN A 195 -18.03 -4.14 -1.11
CA ASN A 195 -18.49 -2.95 -1.81
C ASN A 195 -20.01 -2.79 -1.65
N ASP A 196 -20.48 -1.55 -1.81
CA ASP A 196 -21.85 -1.15 -1.52
C ASP A 196 -22.28 -1.66 -0.13
N TYR A 197 -23.48 -2.23 -0.01
CA TYR A 197 -24.00 -2.74 1.26
C TYR A 197 -24.00 -4.27 1.33
N ASP A 198 -23.77 -4.94 0.20
CA ASP A 198 -24.04 -6.36 0.03
C ASP A 198 -23.21 -7.04 -1.07
N LYS A 199 -22.14 -6.42 -1.60
CA LYS A 199 -21.27 -7.03 -2.62
C LYS A 199 -19.95 -7.49 -2.02
N LEU A 200 -19.54 -8.71 -2.34
CA LEU A 200 -18.21 -9.25 -2.09
C LEU A 200 -17.57 -9.56 -3.43
N ASN A 201 -16.40 -8.98 -3.69
CA ASN A 201 -15.69 -9.16 -4.94
C ASN A 201 -14.35 -9.83 -4.68
N LEU A 202 -14.09 -10.91 -5.43
CA LEU A 202 -12.78 -11.56 -5.53
C LEU A 202 -12.13 -11.10 -6.84
N ILE A 203 -10.96 -10.46 -6.77
CA ILE A 203 -10.26 -9.92 -7.94
C ILE A 203 -8.90 -10.59 -8.04
N CYS A 204 -8.58 -11.15 -9.21
CA CYS A 204 -7.41 -12.00 -9.48
C CYS A 204 -7.35 -13.24 -8.56
N ALA A 205 -8.47 -13.65 -7.96
CA ALA A 205 -8.49 -14.81 -7.09
C ALA A 205 -8.39 -16.11 -7.89
N PRO A 206 -7.63 -17.10 -7.40
CA PRO A 206 -7.65 -18.44 -7.97
C PRO A 206 -9.08 -19.00 -7.98
N SER A 207 -9.52 -19.54 -9.13
CA SER A 207 -10.90 -19.97 -9.34
C SER A 207 -11.34 -21.08 -8.38
N GLU A 208 -10.39 -21.88 -7.88
CA GLU A 208 -10.58 -22.91 -6.87
C GLU A 208 -11.04 -22.38 -5.50
N LEU A 209 -10.89 -21.07 -5.24
CA LEU A 209 -11.41 -20.44 -4.02
C LEU A 209 -12.91 -20.18 -4.09
N ILE A 210 -13.50 -20.09 -5.28
CA ILE A 210 -14.92 -19.74 -5.47
C ILE A 210 -15.82 -20.77 -4.76
N PRO A 211 -15.65 -22.10 -4.94
CA PRO A 211 -16.46 -23.08 -4.22
C PRO A 211 -16.34 -22.98 -2.69
N ALA A 212 -15.16 -22.66 -2.16
CA ALA A 212 -14.95 -22.51 -0.72
C ALA A 212 -15.68 -21.28 -0.18
N VAL A 213 -15.68 -20.16 -0.92
CA VAL A 213 -16.43 -18.95 -0.56
C VAL A 213 -17.93 -19.20 -0.66
N GLN A 214 -18.40 -19.87 -1.70
CA GLN A 214 -19.81 -20.27 -1.86
C GLN A 214 -20.29 -21.12 -0.67
N GLN A 215 -19.51 -22.13 -0.29
CA GLN A 215 -19.80 -22.99 0.84
C GLN A 215 -19.86 -22.20 2.16
N THR A 216 -18.94 -21.24 2.34
CA THR A 216 -18.86 -20.42 3.55
C THR A 216 -20.03 -19.44 3.66
N LEU A 217 -20.46 -18.84 2.56
CA LEU A 217 -21.57 -17.89 2.53
C LEU A 217 -22.94 -18.56 2.69
N GLY A 218 -23.10 -19.78 2.15
CA GLY A 218 -24.39 -20.47 2.11
C GLY A 218 -25.26 -20.01 0.93
N GLN A 219 -26.02 -20.94 0.34
CA GLN A 219 -26.85 -20.67 -0.85
C GLN A 219 -27.99 -19.68 -0.56
N GLU A 220 -28.49 -19.67 0.67
CA GLU A 220 -29.51 -18.76 1.15
C GLU A 220 -29.03 -17.30 1.21
N THR A 221 -27.73 -17.09 1.45
CA THR A 221 -27.13 -15.76 1.55
C THR A 221 -26.82 -15.17 0.18
N ILE A 222 -26.50 -16.00 -0.82
CA ILE A 222 -26.14 -15.54 -2.16
C ILE A 222 -27.41 -15.22 -2.96
N LEU A 223 -27.55 -13.96 -3.39
CA LEU A 223 -28.62 -13.50 -4.26
C LEU A 223 -28.27 -13.73 -5.74
N ARG A 224 -27.02 -13.41 -6.11
CA ARG A 224 -26.50 -13.54 -7.48
C ARG A 224 -24.98 -13.66 -7.42
N GLU A 225 -24.40 -14.36 -8.39
CA GLU A 225 -22.97 -14.40 -8.61
C GLU A 225 -22.64 -14.33 -10.11
N GLU A 226 -21.52 -13.72 -10.47
CA GLU A 226 -21.10 -13.57 -11.86
C GLU A 226 -19.59 -13.34 -12.01
N TRP A 227 -19.05 -13.79 -13.15
CA TRP A 227 -17.73 -13.37 -13.63
C TRP A 227 -17.84 -11.99 -14.30
N CYS A 228 -16.91 -11.10 -13.97
CA CYS A 228 -16.78 -9.76 -14.51
C CYS A 228 -15.35 -9.52 -15.04
N ASP A 229 -15.16 -8.37 -15.70
CA ASP A 229 -13.84 -7.87 -16.10
C ASP A 229 -13.01 -8.89 -16.90
N SER A 230 -13.62 -9.48 -17.93
CA SER A 230 -12.97 -10.52 -18.76
C SER A 230 -12.45 -11.74 -17.99
N GLY A 231 -13.08 -12.06 -16.85
CA GLY A 231 -12.73 -13.21 -16.03
C GLY A 231 -11.70 -12.92 -14.93
N THR A 232 -11.32 -11.64 -14.71
CA THR A 232 -10.40 -11.29 -13.61
C THR A 232 -11.10 -11.00 -12.30
N ALA A 233 -12.43 -10.84 -12.29
CA ALA A 233 -13.20 -10.58 -11.09
C ALA A 233 -14.40 -11.52 -10.97
N TYR A 234 -14.68 -11.99 -9.76
CA TYR A 234 -15.87 -12.76 -9.41
C TYR A 234 -16.66 -12.00 -8.36
N HIS A 235 -17.92 -11.70 -8.65
CA HIS A 235 -18.78 -10.88 -7.81
C HIS A 235 -19.87 -11.73 -7.17
N PHE A 236 -19.97 -11.65 -5.85
CA PHE A 236 -21.11 -12.15 -5.07
C PHE A 236 -21.98 -10.97 -4.65
N LYS A 237 -23.25 -11.02 -5.02
CA LYS A 237 -24.31 -10.16 -4.49
C LYS A 237 -25.03 -10.95 -3.39
N LEU A 238 -25.01 -10.44 -2.18
CA LEU A 238 -25.61 -11.07 -1.01
C LEU A 238 -27.03 -10.57 -0.77
N ARG A 239 -27.83 -11.34 -0.05
CA ARG A 239 -29.15 -10.91 0.43
C ARG A 239 -28.99 -9.97 1.62
N GLY A 240 -29.90 -8.99 1.71
CA GLY A 240 -29.88 -8.00 2.78
C GLY A 240 -28.74 -6.99 2.62
N ASN A 241 -28.25 -6.44 3.73
CA ASN A 241 -27.19 -5.43 3.76
C ASN A 241 -26.11 -5.78 4.80
N PRO A 242 -25.38 -6.90 4.63
CA PRO A 242 -24.46 -7.43 5.64
C PRO A 242 -23.28 -6.49 5.96
N TRP A 243 -22.96 -5.53 5.08
CA TRP A 243 -21.83 -4.62 5.27
C TRP A 243 -22.20 -3.30 5.95
N ILE A 244 -23.49 -3.08 6.26
CA ILE A 244 -23.89 -1.94 7.07
C ILE A 244 -23.55 -2.23 8.53
N SER A 245 -22.75 -1.36 9.16
CA SER A 245 -22.61 -1.40 10.62
C SER A 245 -23.98 -1.10 11.25
N SER A 246 -24.57 -2.07 11.94
CA SER A 246 -25.65 -1.77 12.88
C SER A 246 -25.09 -0.84 13.95
N GLY A 247 -25.53 0.42 13.93
CA GLY A 247 -25.18 1.41 14.96
C GLY A 247 -25.74 1.06 16.33
#